data_AF-A0A937Z2J5-F1
#
_entry.id   AF-A0A937Z2J5-F1
#
_cell.length_a   1.000
_cell.length_b   1.000
_cell.length_c   1.000
_cell.angle_alpha   90.00
_cell.angle_beta   90.00
_cell.angle_gamma   90.00
#
_symmetry.space_group_name_H-M   'P 1'
#
loop_
_entity.id
_entity.type
_entity.pdbx_description
1 polymer ?
#
loop_
_entity_poly.entity_id
_entity_poly.type
_entity_poly.pdbx_seq_one_letter_code
_entity_poly.pdbx_strand_id
1 'polypeptide(L)'
;MDTAERIVEAYCRYIKGWATIPNIRCGGQKEIDLLAVDPASGERYHIEVSISISDAFSKLTDKPFDPADLRDRVKQPGARRTVGFFASRKFDDADVVAKLAEYGFASGGYRKAIVTWGWQKGVQERAHEFGIELLDFRQLILDLVDYLKDQTAHFGDDTIRTLHLYARAAKAKKPSG
;
A
#
# COMPACT_ATOMS: atom_id res chain seq x y z
N MET A 1 12.10 3.55 1.29
CA MET A 1 10.81 3.31 1.95
C MET A 1 10.35 4.55 2.69
N ASP A 2 9.20 5.09 2.31
CA ASP A 2 8.60 6.28 2.94
C ASP A 2 7.76 5.94 4.19
N THR A 3 7.16 6.96 4.81
CA THR A 3 6.35 6.78 6.02
C THR A 3 5.05 6.01 5.76
N ALA A 4 4.40 6.23 4.62
CA ALA A 4 3.14 5.54 4.31
C ALA A 4 3.39 4.05 4.09
N GLU A 5 4.43 3.71 3.32
CA GLU A 5 4.88 2.34 3.13
C GLU A 5 5.21 1.67 4.47
N ARG A 6 5.93 2.35 5.38
CA ARG A 6 6.24 1.82 6.71
C ARG A 6 4.99 1.53 7.53
N ILE A 7 3.96 2.36 7.43
CA ILE A 7 2.66 2.12 8.09
C ILE A 7 1.98 0.89 7.50
N VAL A 8 2.00 0.71 6.17
CA VAL A 8 1.44 -0.47 5.51
C VAL A 8 2.20 -1.75 5.90
N GLU A 9 3.54 -1.70 5.93
CA GLU A 9 4.34 -2.83 6.41
C GLU A 9 3.99 -3.17 7.87
N ALA A 10 3.91 -2.15 8.73
CA ALA A 10 3.56 -2.35 10.13
C ALA A 10 2.16 -2.97 10.28
N TYR A 11 1.18 -2.56 9.47
CA TYR A 11 -0.14 -3.21 9.42
C TYR A 11 -0.01 -4.69 9.06
N CYS A 12 0.74 -5.02 8.00
CA CYS A 12 0.96 -6.41 7.59
C CYS A 12 1.59 -7.24 8.73
N ARG A 13 2.59 -6.70 9.42
CA ARG A 13 3.31 -7.42 10.47
C ARG A 13 2.50 -7.58 11.76
N TYR A 14 1.91 -6.49 12.25
CA TYR A 14 1.30 -6.46 13.59
C TYR A 14 -0.18 -6.82 13.59
N ILE A 15 -0.92 -6.49 12.52
CA ILE A 15 -2.35 -6.82 12.42
C ILE A 15 -2.56 -8.14 11.69
N LYS A 16 -1.89 -8.32 10.54
CA LYS A 16 -2.06 -9.53 9.74
C LYS A 16 -1.16 -10.69 10.16
N GLY A 17 -0.07 -10.42 10.89
CA GLY A 17 0.91 -11.44 11.25
C GLY A 17 1.74 -11.94 10.06
N TRP A 18 1.83 -11.14 9.00
CA TRP A 18 2.50 -11.51 7.75
C TRP A 18 4.00 -11.24 7.81
N ALA A 19 4.78 -12.07 7.10
CA ALA A 19 6.18 -11.79 6.82
C ALA A 19 6.29 -10.78 5.67
N THR A 20 7.22 -9.83 5.76
CA THR A 20 7.34 -8.72 4.80
C THR A 20 8.75 -8.54 4.25
N ILE A 21 8.84 -8.06 3.01
CA ILE A 21 10.08 -7.60 2.37
C ILE A 21 9.79 -6.26 1.66
N PRO A 22 10.22 -5.12 2.22
CA PRO A 22 9.94 -3.81 1.63
C PRO A 22 11.02 -3.33 0.65
N ASN A 23 10.68 -2.31 -0.16
CA ASN A 23 11.62 -1.49 -0.95
C ASN A 23 12.54 -2.33 -1.86
N ILE A 24 11.92 -3.14 -2.72
CA ILE A 24 12.65 -4.05 -3.61
C ILE A 24 12.91 -3.35 -4.94
N ARG A 25 14.19 -3.12 -5.23
CA ARG A 25 14.64 -2.50 -6.47
C ARG A 25 14.52 -3.46 -7.64
N CYS A 26 13.95 -2.98 -8.74
CA CYS A 26 13.78 -3.71 -9.99
C CYS A 26 14.63 -3.11 -11.11
N GLY A 27 14.70 -3.80 -12.25
CA GLY A 27 15.24 -3.22 -13.49
C GLY A 27 14.50 -1.94 -13.92
N GLY A 28 15.17 -1.11 -14.72
CA GLY A 28 14.53 0.06 -15.33
C GLY A 28 14.09 1.17 -14.36
N GLN A 29 14.80 1.33 -13.23
CA GLN A 29 14.49 2.31 -12.17
C GLN A 29 13.09 2.12 -11.54
N LYS A 30 12.60 0.88 -11.50
CA LYS A 30 11.34 0.53 -10.86
C LYS A 30 11.57 -0.01 -9.45
N GLU A 31 10.51 -0.01 -8.68
CA GLU A 31 10.50 -0.46 -7.28
C GLU A 31 9.16 -1.13 -7.01
N ILE A 32 9.23 -2.25 -6.28
CA ILE A 32 8.12 -2.89 -5.60
C ILE A 32 8.15 -2.38 -4.16
N ASP A 33 7.05 -1.77 -3.73
CA ASP A 33 7.01 -1.09 -2.43
C ASP A 33 7.05 -2.12 -1.29
N LEU A 34 6.23 -3.18 -1.37
CA LEU A 34 6.15 -4.22 -0.34
C LEU A 34 5.73 -5.57 -0.91
N LEU A 35 6.49 -6.62 -0.57
CA LEU A 35 6.03 -8.01 -0.64
C LEU A 35 5.61 -8.48 0.74
N ALA A 36 4.50 -9.20 0.81
CA ALA A 36 4.02 -9.83 2.03
C ALA A 36 3.62 -11.29 1.79
N VAL A 37 3.82 -12.12 2.81
CA VAL A 37 3.44 -13.53 2.81
C VAL A 37 2.71 -13.83 4.10
N ASP A 38 1.53 -14.41 3.98
CA ASP A 38 0.81 -15.00 5.10
C ASP A 38 1.48 -16.34 5.46
N PRO A 39 2.14 -16.47 6.62
CA PRO A 39 2.81 -17.72 6.99
C PRO A 39 1.84 -18.87 7.29
N ALA A 40 0.56 -18.59 7.60
CA ALA A 40 -0.43 -19.61 7.90
C ALA A 40 -1.03 -20.22 6.63
N SER A 41 -1.34 -19.40 5.63
CA SER A 41 -1.95 -19.85 4.36
C SER A 41 -0.95 -20.04 3.22
N GLY A 42 0.23 -19.40 3.30
CA GLY A 42 1.18 -19.30 2.19
C GLY A 42 0.75 -18.32 1.10
N GLU A 43 -0.34 -17.56 1.30
CA GLU A 43 -0.77 -16.53 0.35
C GLU A 43 0.26 -15.41 0.25
N ARG A 44 0.48 -14.94 -0.98
CA ARG A 44 1.50 -13.96 -1.33
C ARG A 44 0.86 -12.70 -1.87
N TYR A 45 1.39 -11.55 -1.47
CA TYR A 45 0.89 -10.24 -1.87
C TYR A 45 2.01 -9.36 -2.40
N HIS A 46 1.78 -8.80 -3.58
CA HIS A 46 2.52 -7.64 -4.09
C HIS A 46 1.69 -6.40 -3.82
N ILE A 47 2.18 -5.56 -2.92
CA ILE A 47 1.48 -4.38 -2.42
C ILE A 47 2.20 -3.12 -2.91
N GLU A 48 1.44 -2.21 -3.50
CA GLU A 48 1.89 -0.89 -3.95
C GLU A 48 1.17 0.19 -3.14
N VAL A 49 1.89 1.21 -2.70
CA VAL A 49 1.38 2.25 -1.81
C VAL A 49 1.34 3.60 -2.54
N SER A 50 0.18 4.24 -2.55
CA SER A 50 -0.03 5.51 -3.21
C SER A 50 -0.85 6.47 -2.36
N ILE A 51 -0.13 7.25 -1.56
CA ILE A 51 -0.71 8.25 -0.66
C ILE A 51 -0.30 9.64 -1.11
N SER A 52 -1.31 10.49 -1.33
CA SER A 52 -1.11 11.92 -1.51
C SER A 52 -1.96 12.67 -0.48
N ILE A 53 -1.33 13.61 0.23
CA ILE A 53 -2.00 14.50 1.18
C ILE A 53 -2.76 15.62 0.44
N SER A 54 -2.47 15.84 -0.84
CA SER A 54 -3.22 16.81 -1.65
C SER A 54 -4.63 16.30 -1.93
N ASP A 55 -5.66 17.06 -1.56
CA ASP A 55 -7.06 16.72 -1.85
C ASP A 55 -7.32 16.44 -3.32
N ALA A 56 -6.65 17.18 -4.22
CA ALA A 56 -6.80 17.01 -5.65
C ALA A 56 -6.31 15.64 -6.14
N PHE A 57 -5.31 15.04 -5.49
CA PHE A 57 -4.60 13.84 -5.93
C PHE A 57 -4.71 12.65 -4.96
N SER A 58 -5.43 12.80 -3.85
CA SER A 58 -5.50 11.80 -2.78
C SER A 58 -6.21 10.50 -3.17
N LYS A 59 -7.13 10.54 -4.15
CA LYS A 59 -7.95 9.38 -4.54
C LYS A 59 -7.46 8.69 -5.81
N LEU A 60 -7.55 7.36 -5.87
CA LEU A 60 -7.38 6.61 -7.11
C LEU A 60 -8.54 6.88 -8.09
N THR A 61 -8.26 6.83 -9.39
CA THR A 61 -9.23 7.14 -10.47
C THR A 61 -9.26 6.04 -11.53
N ASP A 62 -10.38 5.95 -12.24
CA ASP A 62 -10.67 4.99 -13.31
C ASP A 62 -10.39 5.56 -14.71
N LYS A 63 -9.86 6.79 -14.78
CA LYS A 63 -9.46 7.41 -16.03
C LYS A 63 -8.55 6.47 -16.83
N PRO A 64 -8.74 6.38 -18.16
CA PRO A 64 -7.84 5.63 -19.01
C PRO A 64 -6.39 6.07 -18.80
N PHE A 65 -5.49 5.10 -18.68
CA PHE A 65 -4.06 5.37 -18.58
C PHE A 65 -3.47 5.44 -19.99
N ASP A 66 -2.81 6.56 -20.30
CA ASP A 66 -1.98 6.72 -21.50
C ASP A 66 -0.51 6.85 -21.08
N PRO A 67 0.39 5.95 -21.52
CA PRO A 67 1.83 6.06 -21.28
C PRO A 67 2.44 7.39 -21.77
N ALA A 68 1.87 8.04 -22.77
CA ALA A 68 2.34 9.34 -23.25
C ALA A 68 2.21 10.44 -22.19
N ASP A 69 1.19 10.37 -21.33
CA ASP A 69 0.97 11.34 -20.24
C ASP A 69 2.07 11.29 -19.17
N LEU A 70 2.86 10.21 -19.10
CA LEU A 70 4.02 10.15 -18.20
C LEU A 70 5.20 11.03 -18.66
N ARG A 71 5.23 11.43 -19.93
CA ARG A 71 6.26 12.31 -20.51
C ARG A 71 5.95 13.79 -20.26
N ASP A 72 4.70 14.12 -19.98
CA ASP A 72 4.25 15.47 -19.65
C ASP A 72 4.23 15.66 -18.12
N ARG A 73 5.08 16.57 -17.61
CA ARG A 73 5.19 16.84 -16.17
C ARG A 73 3.87 17.30 -15.54
N VAL A 74 2.99 17.96 -16.29
CA VAL A 74 1.70 18.45 -15.79
C VAL A 74 0.71 17.31 -15.62
N LYS A 75 0.72 16.34 -16.54
CA LYS A 75 -0.21 15.21 -16.54
C LYS A 75 0.27 14.02 -15.72
N GLN A 76 1.59 13.90 -15.52
CA GLN A 76 2.20 12.78 -14.83
C GLN A 76 1.58 12.47 -13.45
N PRO A 77 1.32 13.45 -12.56
CA PRO A 77 0.65 13.17 -11.28
C PRO A 77 -0.76 12.58 -11.45
N GLY A 78 -1.50 13.02 -12.47
CA GLY A 78 -2.83 12.50 -12.81
C GLY A 78 -2.77 11.10 -13.44
N ALA A 79 -1.75 10.81 -14.23
CA ALA A 79 -1.57 9.48 -14.82
C ALA A 79 -1.19 8.43 -13.75
N ARG A 80 -0.31 8.80 -12.79
CA ARG A 80 0.18 7.91 -11.72
C ARG A 80 -0.86 7.47 -10.70
N ARG A 81 -2.07 8.04 -10.73
CA ARG A 81 -3.21 7.71 -9.85
C ARG A 81 -4.32 6.93 -10.56
N THR A 82 -4.03 6.37 -11.72
CA THR A 82 -4.98 5.54 -12.48
C THR A 82 -4.72 4.07 -12.17
N VAL A 83 -5.78 3.27 -12.12
CA VAL A 83 -5.64 1.80 -11.99
C VAL A 83 -4.77 1.24 -13.13
N GLY A 84 -4.94 1.76 -14.35
CA GLY A 84 -4.16 1.32 -15.51
C GLY A 84 -2.66 1.60 -15.39
N PHE A 85 -2.26 2.67 -14.70
CA PHE A 85 -0.84 2.92 -14.39
C PHE A 85 -0.28 1.82 -13.48
N PHE A 86 -0.98 1.46 -12.40
CA PHE A 86 -0.54 0.39 -11.51
C PHE A 86 -0.48 -0.95 -12.22
N ALA A 87 -1.55 -1.32 -12.93
CA ALA A 87 -1.58 -2.56 -13.72
C ALA A 87 -0.37 -2.66 -14.66
N SER A 88 -0.16 -1.65 -15.51
CA SER A 88 0.86 -1.72 -16.57
C SER A 88 2.30 -1.43 -16.12
N ARG A 89 2.51 -0.56 -15.11
CA ARG A 89 3.84 -0.08 -14.72
C ARG A 89 4.32 -0.62 -13.38
N LYS A 90 3.39 -0.98 -12.49
CA LYS A 90 3.72 -1.47 -11.15
C LYS A 90 3.49 -2.96 -10.99
N PHE A 91 2.58 -3.59 -11.73
CA PHE A 91 2.32 -5.03 -11.57
C PHE A 91 2.77 -5.89 -12.76
N ASP A 92 2.47 -5.49 -13.99
CA ASP A 92 2.66 -6.32 -15.19
C ASP A 92 3.92 -5.96 -15.99
N ASP A 93 4.72 -5.01 -15.50
CA ASP A 93 5.96 -4.64 -16.14
C ASP A 93 6.99 -5.79 -16.06
N ALA A 94 7.65 -6.09 -17.18
CA ALA A 94 8.55 -7.24 -17.29
C ALA A 94 9.70 -7.24 -16.26
N ASP A 95 10.25 -6.06 -15.93
CA ASP A 95 11.32 -5.94 -14.93
C ASP A 95 10.81 -6.25 -13.51
N VAL A 96 9.54 -5.92 -13.25
CA VAL A 96 8.88 -6.18 -11.97
C VAL A 96 8.55 -7.65 -11.84
N VAL A 97 7.94 -8.25 -12.88
CA VAL A 97 7.62 -9.68 -12.93
C VAL A 97 8.88 -10.54 -12.79
N ALA A 98 9.97 -10.17 -13.49
CA ALA A 98 11.24 -10.86 -13.35
C ALA A 98 11.78 -10.78 -11.91
N LYS A 99 11.70 -9.61 -11.27
CA LYS A 99 12.14 -9.44 -9.88
C LYS A 99 11.27 -10.26 -8.92
N LEU A 100 9.95 -10.26 -9.09
CA LEU A 100 9.01 -11.06 -8.29
C LEU A 100 9.36 -12.56 -8.30
N ALA A 101 9.71 -13.10 -9.48
CA ALA A 101 10.09 -14.50 -9.62
C ALA A 101 11.30 -14.89 -8.75
N GLU A 102 12.27 -13.99 -8.56
CA GLU A 102 13.44 -14.21 -7.68
C GLU A 102 13.03 -14.42 -6.20
N TYR A 103 11.90 -13.85 -5.78
CA TYR A 103 11.34 -14.00 -4.43
C TYR A 103 10.30 -15.14 -4.34
N GLY A 104 10.13 -15.93 -5.39
CA GLY A 104 9.16 -17.04 -5.44
C GLY A 104 7.71 -16.58 -5.68
N PHE A 105 7.52 -15.37 -6.21
CA PHE A 105 6.21 -14.84 -6.62
C PHE A 105 6.00 -15.18 -8.11
N ALA A 106 5.61 -16.43 -8.39
CA ALA A 106 5.31 -16.87 -9.74
C ALA A 106 4.00 -16.24 -10.27
N SER A 107 3.90 -16.01 -11.58
CA SER A 107 2.69 -15.46 -12.21
C SER A 107 1.45 -16.28 -11.83
N GLY A 108 0.38 -15.59 -11.40
CA GLY A 108 -0.87 -16.19 -10.92
C GLY A 108 -0.78 -16.79 -9.49
N GLY A 109 0.40 -16.84 -8.89
CA GLY A 109 0.64 -17.38 -7.53
C GLY A 109 0.67 -16.33 -6.42
N TYR A 110 0.29 -15.08 -6.72
CA TYR A 110 0.21 -13.97 -5.77
C TYR A 110 -0.95 -13.03 -6.09
N ARG A 111 -1.40 -12.29 -5.09
CA ARG A 111 -2.41 -11.24 -5.20
C ARG A 111 -1.74 -9.88 -5.37
N LYS A 112 -2.40 -8.99 -6.11
CA LYS A 112 -1.96 -7.60 -6.32
C LYS A 112 -2.83 -6.68 -5.47
N ALA A 113 -2.24 -5.75 -4.75
CA ALA A 113 -2.99 -4.79 -3.94
C ALA A 113 -2.45 -3.37 -4.10
N ILE A 114 -3.35 -2.39 -4.15
CA ILE A 114 -3.03 -0.97 -4.09
C ILE A 114 -3.57 -0.43 -2.76
N VAL A 115 -2.68 0.15 -1.96
CA VAL A 115 -3.06 0.91 -0.76
C VAL A 115 -3.14 2.38 -1.12
N THR A 116 -4.29 3.01 -0.86
CA THR A 116 -4.51 4.43 -1.20
C THR A 116 -5.41 5.13 -0.17
N TRP A 117 -5.46 6.48 -0.20
CA TRP A 117 -6.29 7.29 0.72
C TRP A 117 -7.80 7.25 0.37
N GLY A 118 -8.18 6.41 -0.59
CA GLY A 118 -9.52 6.20 -1.08
C GLY A 118 -9.57 6.23 -2.61
N TRP A 119 -10.74 6.03 -3.18
CA TRP A 119 -10.94 5.97 -4.63
C TRP A 119 -12.27 6.62 -5.05
N GLN A 120 -12.37 6.95 -6.34
CA GLN A 120 -13.61 7.43 -6.94
C GLN A 120 -14.59 6.28 -7.23
N LYS A 121 -15.84 6.60 -7.52
CA LYS A 121 -16.85 5.61 -7.96
C LYS A 121 -16.39 4.95 -9.27
N GLY A 122 -16.60 3.64 -9.44
CA GLY A 122 -16.19 2.89 -10.64
C GLY A 122 -14.77 2.33 -10.58
N VAL A 123 -13.93 2.85 -9.68
CA VAL A 123 -12.51 2.45 -9.56
C VAL A 123 -12.35 1.05 -9.01
N GLN A 124 -13.23 0.64 -8.10
CA GLN A 124 -13.16 -0.69 -7.48
C GLN A 124 -13.48 -1.79 -8.49
N GLU A 125 -14.50 -1.58 -9.31
CA GLU A 125 -14.88 -2.46 -10.42
C GLU A 125 -13.72 -2.55 -11.43
N ARG A 126 -13.14 -1.39 -11.78
CA ARG A 126 -11.98 -1.34 -12.67
C ARG A 126 -10.77 -2.07 -12.11
N ALA A 127 -10.48 -1.93 -10.81
CA ALA A 127 -9.38 -2.65 -10.17
C ALA A 127 -9.63 -4.17 -10.17
N HIS A 128 -10.86 -4.60 -9.91
CA HIS A 128 -11.25 -5.99 -9.97
C HIS A 128 -11.06 -6.59 -11.38
N GLU A 129 -11.36 -5.86 -12.45
CA GLU A 129 -11.09 -6.30 -13.84
C GLU A 129 -9.60 -6.59 -14.09
N PHE A 130 -8.69 -5.89 -13.40
CA PHE A 130 -7.24 -6.13 -13.45
C PHE A 130 -6.74 -7.15 -12.43
N GLY A 131 -7.64 -7.75 -11.63
CA GLY A 131 -7.28 -8.64 -10.52
C GLY A 131 -6.51 -7.93 -9.41
N ILE A 132 -6.82 -6.66 -9.16
CA ILE A 132 -6.17 -5.81 -8.15
C ILE A 132 -7.14 -5.53 -7.00
N GLU A 133 -6.68 -5.79 -5.77
CA GLU A 133 -7.38 -5.44 -4.54
C GLU A 133 -7.10 -3.98 -4.16
N LEU A 134 -8.11 -3.27 -3.66
CA LEU A 134 -7.95 -1.91 -3.15
C LEU A 134 -8.06 -1.92 -1.63
N LEU A 135 -7.04 -1.36 -0.98
CA LEU A 135 -6.97 -1.22 0.47
C LEU A 135 -7.00 0.26 0.86
N ASP A 136 -7.88 0.61 1.80
CA ASP A 136 -8.02 1.97 2.29
C ASP A 136 -7.03 2.25 3.42
N PHE A 137 -6.03 3.08 3.13
CA PHE A 137 -4.97 3.44 4.08
C PHE A 137 -5.51 4.01 5.39
N ARG A 138 -6.67 4.70 5.36
CA ARG A 138 -7.30 5.25 6.55
C ARG A 138 -7.76 4.13 7.48
N GLN A 139 -8.32 3.07 6.92
CA GLN A 139 -8.75 1.90 7.71
C GLN A 139 -7.55 1.18 8.31
N LEU A 140 -6.47 1.01 7.55
CA LEU A 140 -5.22 0.40 8.04
C LEU A 140 -4.66 1.14 9.26
N ILE A 141 -4.67 2.48 9.25
CA ILE A 141 -4.26 3.29 10.40
C ILE A 141 -5.19 3.09 11.59
N LEU A 142 -6.52 3.08 11.36
CA LEU A 142 -7.50 2.90 12.43
C LEU A 142 -7.33 1.54 13.10
N ASP A 143 -7.15 0.48 12.32
CA ASP A 143 -6.91 -0.88 12.81
C ASP A 143 -5.62 -0.94 13.66
N LEU A 144 -4.55 -0.29 13.20
CA LEU A 144 -3.30 -0.18 13.96
C LEU A 144 -3.49 0.58 15.27
N VAL A 145 -4.17 1.72 15.24
CA VAL A 145 -4.42 2.53 16.44
C VAL A 145 -5.28 1.75 17.43
N ASP A 146 -6.30 1.04 16.96
CA ASP A 146 -7.16 0.21 17.80
C ASP A 146 -6.38 -0.93 18.45
N TYR A 147 -5.54 -1.64 17.69
CA TYR A 147 -4.64 -2.65 18.22
C TYR A 147 -3.72 -2.10 19.32
N LEU A 148 -3.18 -0.89 19.15
CA LEU A 148 -2.21 -0.29 20.07
C LEU A 148 -2.82 0.24 21.37
N LYS A 149 -4.13 0.51 21.43
CA LYS A 149 -4.79 1.08 22.63
C LYS A 149 -4.63 0.22 23.87
N ASP A 150 -4.58 -1.10 23.68
CA ASP A 150 -4.52 -2.08 24.76
C ASP A 150 -3.11 -2.61 25.00
N GLN A 151 -2.12 -2.11 24.26
CA GLN A 151 -0.73 -2.55 24.36
C GLN A 151 0.02 -1.77 25.44
N THR A 152 0.77 -2.49 26.26
CA THR A 152 1.68 -1.92 27.25
C THR A 152 3.15 -2.15 26.90
N ALA A 153 3.41 -3.02 25.91
CA ALA A 153 4.73 -3.38 25.47
C ALA A 153 5.48 -2.21 24.81
N HIS A 154 6.80 -2.24 24.95
CA HIS A 154 7.68 -1.34 24.23
C HIS A 154 7.90 -1.86 22.81
N PHE A 155 7.49 -1.07 21.81
CA PHE A 155 7.77 -1.37 20.41
C PHE A 155 9.11 -0.76 20.01
N GLY A 156 10.01 -1.58 19.48
CA GLY A 156 11.27 -1.12 18.88
C GLY A 156 11.09 -0.49 17.49
N ASP A 157 9.93 -0.68 16.87
CA ASP A 157 9.56 -0.01 15.62
C ASP A 157 9.07 1.42 15.90
N ASP A 158 9.81 2.41 15.41
CA ASP A 158 9.50 3.83 15.64
C ASP A 158 8.17 4.28 15.02
N THR A 159 7.73 3.64 13.92
CA THR A 159 6.45 3.94 13.26
C THR A 159 5.31 3.57 14.20
N ILE A 160 5.33 2.34 14.71
CA ILE A 160 4.35 1.84 15.67
C ILE A 160 4.43 2.61 16.97
N ARG A 161 5.64 2.87 17.47
CA ARG A 161 5.83 3.63 18.70
C ARG A 161 5.22 5.03 18.60
N THR A 162 5.39 5.70 17.46
CA THR A 162 4.79 7.02 17.20
C THR A 162 3.26 6.94 17.18
N LEU A 163 2.68 5.97 16.49
CA LEU A 163 1.22 5.76 16.47
C LEU A 163 0.68 5.42 17.86
N HIS A 164 1.40 4.61 18.65
CA HIS A 164 1.02 4.25 20.01
C HIS A 164 1.03 5.47 20.94
N LEU A 165 2.07 6.30 20.87
CA LEU A 165 2.15 7.56 21.62
C LEU A 165 1.01 8.50 21.24
N TYR A 166 0.71 8.64 19.94
CA TYR A 166 -0.43 9.43 19.48
C TYR A 166 -1.76 8.90 20.02
N ALA A 167 -2.00 7.59 19.95
CA ALA A 167 -3.21 6.96 20.47
C ALA A 167 -3.39 7.21 21.98
N ARG A 168 -2.30 7.12 22.75
CA ARG A 168 -2.30 7.44 24.19
C ARG A 168 -2.62 8.91 24.46
N ALA A 169 -2.00 9.83 23.73
CA ALA A 169 -2.28 11.26 23.86
C ALA A 169 -3.75 11.60 23.51
N ALA A 170 -4.28 11.00 22.45
CA ALA A 170 -5.68 11.18 22.05
C ALA A 170 -6.67 10.65 23.11
N LYS A 171 -6.36 9.52 23.76
CA LYS A 171 -7.16 8.97 24.87
C LYS A 171 -7.16 9.91 26.08
N ALA A 172 -6.01 10.47 26.45
CA ALA A 172 -5.89 11.41 27.58
C ALA A 172 -6.67 12.72 27.36
N LYS A 173 -6.89 13.13 26.10
CA LYS A 173 -7.61 14.37 25.76
C LYS A 173 -9.15 14.24 25.85
N LYS A 174 -9.71 13.03 25.79
CA LYS A 174 -11.16 12.84 26.03
C LYS A 174 -11.39 12.85 27.55
N PRO A 175 -12.03 13.88 28.14
CA PRO A 175 -12.45 13.80 29.53
C PRO A 175 -13.44 12.64 29.64
N SER A 176 -13.30 11.83 30.68
CA SER A 176 -14.31 10.87 31.10
C SER A 176 -15.62 11.63 31.39
N GLY A 177 -16.50 11.64 30.40
CA GLY A 177 -17.91 12.02 30.52
C GLY A 177 -18.77 10.78 30.63
#